data_AF-Q88PD8-F1
#
_entry.id   AF-Q88PD8-F1
#
_cell.length_a   1.000
_cell.length_b   1.000
_cell.length_c   1.000
_cell.angle_alpha   90.00
_cell.angle_beta   90.00
_cell.angle_gamma   90.00
#
_symmetry.space_group_name_H-M   'P 1'
#
loop_
_entity.id
_entity.type
_entity.pdbx_description
1 polymer ?
#
loop_
_entity_poly.entity_id
_entity_poly.type
_entity_poly.pdbx_seq_one_letter_code
_entity_poly.pdbx_strand_id
1 'polypeptide(L)'
;MPGVFVCCRVKRFPLPGVHADAHPVGLRSNLTGGTVLQILDVWGEGRIVQRMNGEDLITGFNDAYNLNKAGQLISNGPFAGGHIPNLIVVYEYDAPDFPLDDHAVPHVTLMGAPITHRVAEEMCRVVARPGKIYLYDPNETDRRMFEAVAIDHGMQLLGRFHPAELAPPFNEITLLAAYVYRAPTSPLPRPKTEH
;
A
#
# COMPACT_ATOMS: atom_id res chain seq x y z
N MET A 1 -1.82 -37.23 -9.86
CA MET A 1 -2.92 -36.97 -8.90
C MET A 1 -3.05 -35.46 -8.74
N PRO A 2 -4.12 -34.82 -9.23
CA PRO A 2 -4.32 -33.39 -9.04
C PRO A 2 -5.17 -33.11 -7.80
N GLY A 3 -4.67 -32.18 -6.97
CA GLY A 3 -5.24 -31.76 -5.69
C GLY A 3 -6.49 -30.91 -5.83
N VAL A 4 -7.35 -31.05 -4.83
CA VAL A 4 -8.71 -30.51 -4.73
C VAL A 4 -8.69 -29.03 -4.35
N PHE A 5 -9.28 -28.19 -5.21
CA PHE A 5 -9.72 -26.83 -4.86
C PHE A 5 -11.00 -26.92 -4.02
N VAL A 6 -10.95 -26.46 -2.77
CA VAL A 6 -12.15 -26.34 -1.94
C VAL A 6 -12.88 -25.05 -2.30
N CYS A 7 -13.94 -25.21 -3.09
CA CYS A 7 -14.97 -24.21 -3.35
C CYS A 7 -15.87 -24.06 -2.10
N CYS A 8 -15.74 -22.96 -1.37
CA CYS A 8 -16.70 -22.62 -0.32
C CYS A 8 -17.92 -21.91 -0.91
N ARG A 9 -19.04 -22.64 -0.94
CA ARG A 9 -20.39 -22.21 -1.31
C ARG A 9 -20.82 -20.94 -0.56
N VAL A 10 -21.19 -19.91 -1.32
CA VAL A 10 -21.88 -18.70 -0.85
C VAL A 10 -23.29 -19.07 -0.39
N LYS A 11 -23.60 -18.91 0.90
CA LYS A 11 -24.98 -18.87 1.40
C LYS A 11 -25.53 -17.46 1.20
N ARG A 12 -26.59 -17.34 0.40
CA ARG A 12 -27.41 -16.13 0.28
C ARG A 12 -28.17 -15.90 1.60
N PHE A 13 -28.08 -14.69 2.16
CA PHE A 13 -29.03 -14.14 3.11
C PHE A 13 -29.41 -12.71 2.66
N PRO A 14 -30.63 -12.24 2.98
CA PRO A 14 -31.26 -11.11 2.31
C PRO A 14 -30.78 -9.76 2.87
N LEU A 15 -30.72 -8.77 1.99
CA LEU A 15 -30.49 -7.36 2.32
C LEU A 15 -31.73 -6.76 3.01
N PRO A 16 -31.54 -5.87 3.99
CA PRO A 16 -32.39 -4.69 4.13
C PRO A 16 -31.58 -3.43 3.81
N GLY A 17 -32.14 -2.59 2.95
CA GLY A 17 -31.50 -1.37 2.48
C GLY A 17 -31.39 -0.29 3.55
N VAL A 18 -30.39 0.57 3.36
CA VAL A 18 -30.44 1.98 3.75
C VAL A 18 -29.49 2.78 2.85
N HIS A 19 -29.96 3.97 2.53
CA HIS A 19 -29.47 4.94 1.57
C HIS A 19 -28.07 5.51 1.86
N ALA A 20 -27.39 5.83 0.76
CA ALA A 20 -26.56 7.01 0.45
C ALA A 20 -25.82 7.74 1.59
N ASP A 21 -24.48 7.78 1.49
CA ASP A 21 -23.71 9.03 1.26
C ASP A 21 -22.21 8.71 1.39
N ALA A 22 -21.59 8.25 0.30
CA ALA A 22 -20.15 8.20 0.19
C ALA A 22 -19.65 9.61 -0.17
N HIS A 23 -19.40 10.43 0.85
CA HIS A 23 -18.68 11.68 0.67
C HIS A 23 -17.23 11.38 0.26
N PRO A 24 -16.65 12.08 -0.74
CA PRO A 24 -15.22 12.00 -1.00
C PRO A 24 -14.46 12.48 0.24
N VAL A 25 -13.56 11.65 0.75
CA VAL A 25 -12.65 12.02 1.84
C VAL A 25 -11.65 13.02 1.26
N GLY A 26 -12.03 14.30 1.28
CA GLY A 26 -11.06 15.38 1.12
C GLY A 26 -10.14 15.37 2.33
N LEU A 27 -8.89 14.95 2.14
CA LEU A 27 -7.82 15.12 3.12
C LEU A 27 -7.62 16.64 3.35
N ARG A 28 -8.40 17.21 4.27
CA ARG A 28 -8.20 18.59 4.73
C ARG A 28 -7.07 18.59 5.76
N SER A 29 -5.96 19.22 5.38
CA SER A 29 -4.83 19.51 6.26
C SER A 29 -5.25 20.42 7.41
N ASN A 30 -5.38 19.86 8.62
CA ASN A 30 -5.39 20.67 9.85
C ASN A 30 -3.95 20.75 10.38
N LEU A 31 -3.37 21.94 10.21
CA LEU A 31 -2.05 22.30 10.72
C LEU A 31 -2.13 22.67 12.21
N THR A 32 -1.64 21.78 13.08
CA THR A 32 -1.10 22.15 14.40
C THR A 32 0.09 21.25 14.74
N GLY A 33 1.30 21.83 14.74
CA GLY A 33 2.44 21.44 15.59
C GLY A 33 2.87 19.97 15.57
N GLY A 34 3.43 19.52 14.44
CA GLY A 34 4.01 18.19 14.25
C GLY A 34 3.55 17.67 12.89
N THR A 35 4.46 17.54 11.92
CA THR A 35 4.11 16.91 10.64
C THR A 35 3.75 15.46 10.91
N VAL A 36 2.46 15.17 11.05
CA VAL A 36 1.94 13.80 11.10
C VAL A 36 2.42 13.13 9.81
N LEU A 37 3.29 12.14 9.96
CA LEU A 37 3.83 11.40 8.83
C LEU A 37 2.70 10.60 8.19
N GLN A 38 2.31 10.98 6.98
CA GLN A 38 1.22 10.31 6.27
C GLN A 38 1.79 9.15 5.45
N ILE A 39 1.40 7.94 5.83
CA ILE A 39 1.78 6.70 5.15
C ILE A 39 0.51 6.07 4.57
N LEU A 40 0.52 5.78 3.26
CA LEU A 40 -0.44 4.89 2.64
C LEU A 40 0.17 3.49 2.58
N ASP A 41 -0.39 2.55 3.35
CA ASP A 41 0.03 1.15 3.35
C ASP A 41 -0.89 0.34 2.43
N VAL A 42 -0.39 0.01 1.24
CA VAL A 42 -1.13 -0.68 0.18
C VAL A 42 -1.25 -2.15 0.51
N TRP A 43 -2.50 -2.62 0.56
CA TRP A 43 -2.88 -3.91 1.11
C TRP A 43 -2.55 -4.07 2.61
N GLY A 44 -2.34 -2.95 3.30
CA GLY A 44 -2.04 -2.91 4.72
C GLY A 44 -3.20 -3.41 5.58
N GLU A 45 -2.86 -3.88 6.78
CA GLU A 45 -3.80 -4.38 7.79
C GLU A 45 -3.63 -3.66 9.14
N GLY A 46 -2.87 -2.56 9.16
CA GLY A 46 -2.39 -1.92 10.37
C GLY A 46 -1.17 -2.62 10.96
N ARG A 47 -0.68 -2.14 12.11
CA ARG A 47 0.50 -2.73 12.75
C ARG A 47 0.19 -4.12 13.31
N ILE A 48 0.95 -5.10 12.85
CA ILE A 48 0.91 -6.48 13.34
C ILE A 48 2.28 -6.81 13.92
N VAL A 49 2.29 -7.33 15.15
CA VAL A 49 3.48 -7.88 15.81
C VAL A 49 3.19 -9.34 16.12
N GLN A 50 3.96 -10.24 15.52
CA GLN A 50 3.82 -11.68 15.71
C GLN A 50 5.17 -12.31 16.02
N ARG A 51 5.20 -13.23 17.00
CA ARG A 51 6.40 -14.00 17.32
C ARG A 51 6.56 -15.15 16.31
N MET A 52 7.65 -15.16 15.55
CA MET A 52 8.04 -16.25 14.65
C MET A 52 9.48 -16.69 14.95
N ASN A 53 9.71 -17.99 15.15
CA ASN A 53 11.04 -18.56 15.41
C ASN A 53 11.85 -17.88 16.54
N GLY A 54 11.16 -17.31 17.54
CA GLY A 54 11.79 -16.62 18.67
C GLY A 54 11.96 -15.11 18.49
N GLU A 55 11.75 -14.58 17.28
CA GLU A 55 11.89 -13.15 16.94
C GLU A 55 10.53 -12.51 16.59
N ASP A 56 10.41 -11.19 16.76
CA ASP A 56 9.19 -10.48 16.38
C ASP A 56 9.20 -10.15 14.88
N LEU A 57 8.24 -10.70 14.15
CA LEU A 57 7.84 -10.28 12.82
C LEU A 57 6.89 -9.08 12.96
N ILE A 58 7.34 -7.91 12.53
CA ILE A 58 6.63 -6.64 12.59
C ILE A 58 6.30 -6.21 11.17
N THR A 59 5.01 -6.01 10.89
CA THR A 59 4.49 -5.49 9.61
C THR A 59 3.50 -4.37 9.87
N GLY A 60 3.30 -3.50 8.87
CA GLY A 60 2.40 -2.34 8.95
C GLY A 60 2.80 -1.28 9.97
N PHE A 61 1.98 -0.24 10.08
CA PHE A 61 2.25 0.93 10.92
C PHE A 61 1.01 1.31 11.76
N ASN A 62 1.23 1.95 12.91
CA ASN A 62 0.13 2.30 13.82
C ASN A 62 -0.82 3.35 13.23
N ASP A 63 -0.27 4.38 12.58
CA ASP A 63 -1.02 5.55 12.11
C ASP A 63 -1.07 5.66 10.57
N ALA A 64 -0.84 4.55 9.86
CA ALA A 64 -1.00 4.51 8.41
C ALA A 64 -2.48 4.51 8.02
N TYR A 65 -2.75 5.05 6.83
CA TYR A 65 -3.97 4.74 6.09
C TYR A 65 -3.75 3.42 5.37
N ASN A 66 -4.58 2.42 5.68
CA ASN A 66 -4.42 1.08 5.12
C ASN A 66 -5.37 0.94 3.94
N LEU A 67 -4.86 0.82 2.72
CA LEU A 67 -5.70 0.58 1.55
C LEU A 67 -5.95 -0.93 1.43
N ASN A 68 -7.22 -1.36 1.48
CA ASN A 68 -7.54 -2.78 1.36
C ASN A 68 -8.93 -3.04 0.78
N LYS A 69 -9.17 -4.30 0.39
CA LYS A 69 -10.43 -4.72 -0.19
C LYS A 69 -11.58 -4.57 0.81
N ALA A 70 -12.75 -4.16 0.32
CA ALA A 70 -13.97 -4.09 1.10
C ALA A 70 -14.24 -5.41 1.84
N GLY A 71 -14.45 -5.33 3.16
CA GLY A 71 -14.73 -6.48 4.02
C GLY A 71 -13.50 -7.30 4.43
N GLN A 72 -12.28 -6.92 4.00
CA GLN A 72 -11.06 -7.54 4.50
C GLN A 72 -10.92 -7.29 6.01
N LEU A 73 -10.56 -8.34 6.75
CA LEU A 73 -10.24 -8.30 8.16
C LEU A 73 -8.74 -8.53 8.35
N ILE A 74 -8.23 -8.15 9.52
CA ILE A 74 -6.84 -8.43 9.91
C ILE A 74 -6.62 -9.94 9.83
N SER A 75 -5.59 -10.36 9.08
CA SER A 75 -5.34 -11.76 8.78
C SER A 75 -4.53 -12.47 9.86
N ASN A 76 -3.64 -11.75 10.55
CA ASN A 76 -2.62 -12.32 11.42
C ASN A 76 -2.45 -11.55 12.74
N GLY A 77 -1.72 -12.19 13.66
CA GLY A 77 -1.37 -11.62 14.96
C GLY A 77 -2.53 -11.59 15.97
N PRO A 78 -2.35 -10.88 17.10
CA PRO A 78 -3.29 -10.89 18.23
C PRO A 78 -4.69 -10.34 17.91
N PHE A 79 -4.80 -9.52 16.86
CA PHE A 79 -6.04 -8.85 16.46
C PHE A 79 -6.69 -9.45 15.20
N ALA A 80 -6.26 -10.65 14.79
CA ALA A 80 -6.82 -11.34 13.64
C ALA A 80 -8.34 -11.50 13.74
N GLY A 81 -9.04 -11.32 12.60
CA GLY A 81 -10.50 -11.25 12.53
C GLY A 81 -11.10 -9.90 12.93
N GLY A 82 -10.29 -8.97 13.42
CA GLY A 82 -10.71 -7.58 13.68
C GLY A 82 -10.79 -6.73 12.41
N HIS A 83 -11.38 -5.54 12.55
CA HIS A 83 -11.40 -4.55 11.47
C HIS A 83 -10.03 -3.90 11.27
N ILE A 84 -9.67 -3.64 10.02
CA ILE A 84 -8.45 -2.92 9.66
C ILE A 84 -8.58 -1.44 10.10
N PRO A 85 -7.63 -0.89 10.87
CA PRO A 85 -7.66 0.51 11.29
C PRO A 85 -7.42 1.45 10.09
N ASN A 86 -8.03 2.64 10.11
CA ASN A 86 -7.87 3.67 9.07
C ASN A 86 -8.01 3.13 7.63
N LEU A 87 -8.97 2.23 7.41
CA LEU A 87 -9.18 1.54 6.14
C LEU A 87 -9.64 2.49 5.04
N ILE A 88 -8.88 2.54 3.95
CA ILE A 88 -9.31 3.07 2.65
C ILE A 88 -9.77 1.89 1.80
N VAL A 89 -11.04 1.91 1.41
CA VAL A 89 -11.68 0.77 0.75
C VAL A 89 -11.47 0.82 -0.76
N VAL A 90 -11.08 -0.33 -1.33
CA VAL A 90 -11.22 -0.62 -2.76
C VAL A 90 -12.10 -1.85 -2.97
N TYR A 91 -12.71 -1.99 -4.15
CA TYR A 91 -13.68 -3.06 -4.42
C TYR A 91 -13.11 -4.21 -5.26
N GLU A 92 -12.05 -3.95 -6.04
CA GLU A 92 -11.35 -4.92 -6.88
C GLU A 92 -9.88 -5.04 -6.46
N TYR A 93 -9.30 -6.23 -6.58
CA TYR A 93 -7.91 -6.49 -6.20
C TYR A 93 -6.96 -6.44 -7.40
N ASP A 94 -7.41 -6.94 -8.55
CA ASP A 94 -6.52 -7.12 -9.71
C ASP A 94 -6.22 -5.80 -10.43
N ALA A 95 -7.23 -4.93 -10.52
CA ALA A 95 -7.14 -3.62 -11.15
C ALA A 95 -7.89 -2.54 -10.34
N PRO A 96 -7.44 -2.22 -9.12
CA PRO A 96 -8.08 -1.20 -8.30
C PRO A 96 -7.84 0.20 -8.84
N ASP A 97 -8.80 1.08 -8.62
CA ASP A 97 -8.55 2.52 -8.59
C ASP A 97 -8.41 2.93 -7.12
N PHE A 98 -7.30 3.59 -6.78
CA PHE A 98 -7.11 4.13 -5.44
C PHE A 98 -7.96 5.39 -5.31
N PRO A 99 -8.85 5.50 -4.31
CA PRO A 99 -9.74 6.65 -4.12
C PRO A 99 -8.99 7.83 -3.49
N LEU A 100 -7.85 8.20 -4.09
CA LEU A 100 -6.93 9.24 -3.67
C LEU A 100 -6.55 10.08 -4.88
N ASP A 101 -6.40 11.37 -4.66
CA ASP A 101 -5.94 12.31 -5.69
C ASP A 101 -4.49 12.02 -6.10
N ASP A 102 -4.10 12.51 -7.27
CA ASP A 102 -2.72 12.49 -7.73
C ASP A 102 -1.83 13.22 -6.71
N HIS A 103 -0.69 12.61 -6.39
CA HIS A 103 0.33 13.19 -5.50
C HIS A 103 -0.16 13.53 -4.08
N ALA A 104 -1.21 12.85 -3.62
CA ALA A 104 -1.85 13.10 -2.33
C ALA A 104 -1.01 12.71 -1.09
N VAL A 105 -0.12 11.71 -1.19
CA VAL A 105 0.56 11.14 0.00
C VAL A 105 2.09 11.14 -0.11
N PRO A 106 2.85 11.56 0.92
CA PRO A 106 4.31 11.64 0.84
C PRO A 106 5.00 10.27 0.81
N HIS A 107 4.37 9.25 1.42
CA HIS A 107 4.93 7.91 1.55
C HIS A 107 3.89 6.85 1.22
N VAL A 108 4.31 5.89 0.39
CA VAL A 108 3.54 4.68 0.07
C VAL A 108 4.37 3.46 0.47
N THR A 109 3.74 2.49 1.11
CA THR A 109 4.37 1.22 1.48
C THR A 109 3.56 0.05 0.93
N LEU A 110 4.23 -1.07 0.69
CA LEU A 110 3.61 -2.34 0.35
C LEU A 110 4.48 -3.46 0.91
N MET A 111 3.87 -4.45 1.56
CA MET A 111 4.59 -5.55 2.23
C MET A 111 4.01 -6.90 1.82
N GLY A 112 4.81 -7.72 1.13
CA GLY A 112 4.49 -9.15 0.89
C GLY A 112 3.22 -9.45 0.06
N ALA A 113 2.54 -8.43 -0.47
CA ALA A 113 1.37 -8.59 -1.32
C ALA A 113 1.73 -8.60 -2.81
N PRO A 114 1.00 -9.36 -3.65
CA PRO A 114 1.15 -9.26 -5.09
C PRO A 114 1.00 -7.83 -5.61
N ILE A 115 1.88 -7.44 -6.52
CA ILE A 115 1.82 -6.15 -7.20
C ILE A 115 1.32 -6.40 -8.61
N THR A 116 0.11 -5.94 -8.94
CA THR A 116 -0.37 -5.94 -10.33
C THR A 116 0.08 -4.65 -11.03
N HIS A 117 0.03 -4.65 -12.37
CA HIS A 117 0.38 -3.46 -13.16
C HIS A 117 -0.41 -2.22 -12.73
N ARG A 118 -1.73 -2.38 -12.54
CA ARG A 118 -2.61 -1.29 -12.13
C ARG A 118 -2.27 -0.78 -10.72
N VAL A 119 -1.97 -1.68 -9.78
CA VAL A 119 -1.52 -1.30 -8.44
C VAL A 119 -0.22 -0.48 -8.52
N ALA A 120 0.74 -0.90 -9.34
CA ALA A 120 1.99 -0.16 -9.52
C ALA A 120 1.77 1.24 -10.11
N GLU A 121 0.89 1.38 -11.12
CA GLU A 121 0.51 2.68 -11.69
C GLU A 121 -0.10 3.60 -10.62
N GLU A 122 -1.07 3.08 -9.86
CA GLU A 122 -1.78 3.85 -8.84
C GLU A 122 -0.84 4.27 -7.70
N MET A 123 0.05 3.39 -7.25
CA MET A 123 1.10 3.74 -6.28
C MET A 123 1.98 4.90 -6.77
N CYS A 124 2.40 4.87 -8.05
CA CYS A 124 3.20 5.93 -8.65
C CYS A 124 2.41 7.23 -8.89
N ARG A 125 1.09 7.13 -9.10
CA ARG A 125 0.18 8.27 -9.28
C ARG A 125 -0.04 9.03 -7.98
N VAL A 126 -0.36 8.32 -6.89
CA VAL A 126 -0.77 8.93 -5.61
C VAL A 126 0.41 9.43 -4.77
N VAL A 127 1.62 8.90 -4.99
CA VAL A 127 2.80 9.37 -4.23
C VAL A 127 3.14 10.81 -4.60
N ALA A 128 3.43 11.65 -3.61
CA ALA A 128 3.75 13.06 -3.75
C ALA A 128 5.05 13.26 -4.54
N ARG A 129 5.26 14.49 -5.02
CA ARG A 129 6.47 14.91 -5.75
C ARG A 129 7.17 16.06 -4.99
N PRO A 130 8.31 15.83 -4.31
CA PRO A 130 8.96 14.55 -4.08
C PRO A 130 8.25 13.73 -2.98
N GLY A 131 8.31 12.42 -3.12
CA GLY A 131 7.74 11.43 -2.19
C GLY A 131 8.48 10.10 -2.36
N LYS A 132 8.17 9.11 -1.53
CA LYS A 132 8.87 7.81 -1.54
C LYS A 132 7.91 6.63 -1.51
N ILE A 133 8.28 5.59 -2.24
CA ILE A 133 7.63 4.28 -2.21
C ILE A 133 8.60 3.26 -1.61
N TYR A 134 8.13 2.46 -0.66
CA TYR A 134 8.89 1.41 0.01
C TYR A 134 8.24 0.06 -0.29
N LEU A 135 8.94 -0.82 -0.99
CA LEU A 135 8.51 -2.20 -1.21
C LEU A 135 9.29 -3.10 -0.26
N TYR A 136 8.62 -3.62 0.77
CA TYR A 136 9.23 -4.55 1.71
C TYR A 136 9.08 -5.99 1.23
N ASP A 137 10.24 -6.65 1.11
CA ASP A 137 10.39 -8.05 0.69
C ASP A 137 9.52 -8.46 -0.52
N PRO A 138 9.51 -7.66 -1.62
CA PRO A 138 8.77 -8.05 -2.81
C PRO A 138 9.41 -9.29 -3.44
N ASN A 139 8.59 -10.18 -4.02
CA ASN A 139 9.14 -11.21 -4.89
C ASN A 139 9.75 -10.57 -6.15
N GLU A 140 10.71 -11.27 -6.77
CA GLU A 140 11.50 -10.70 -7.87
C GLU A 140 10.67 -10.35 -9.11
N THR A 141 9.61 -11.12 -9.41
CA THR A 141 8.73 -10.86 -10.56
C THR A 141 7.98 -9.55 -10.36
N ASP A 142 7.34 -9.40 -9.21
CA ASP A 142 6.55 -8.20 -8.89
C ASP A 142 7.43 -6.98 -8.76
N ARG A 143 8.62 -7.12 -8.15
CA ARG A 143 9.62 -6.05 -8.06
C ARG A 143 10.01 -5.53 -9.44
N ARG A 144 10.34 -6.43 -10.38
CA ARG A 144 10.74 -6.04 -11.74
C ARG A 144 9.61 -5.38 -12.51
N MET A 145 8.39 -5.90 -12.37
CA MET A 145 7.21 -5.31 -12.99
C MET A 145 6.98 -3.90 -12.44
N PHE A 146 6.98 -3.74 -11.12
CA PHE A 146 6.85 -2.42 -10.49
C PHE A 146 7.95 -1.47 -10.97
N GLU A 147 9.21 -1.93 -11.04
CA GLU A 147 10.34 -1.11 -11.48
C GLU A 147 10.16 -0.60 -12.91
N ALA A 148 9.63 -1.42 -13.83
CA ALA A 148 9.31 -0.98 -15.18
C ALA A 148 8.28 0.16 -15.20
N VAL A 149 7.18 0.01 -14.47
CA VAL A 149 6.15 1.06 -14.32
C VAL A 149 6.73 2.31 -13.66
N ALA A 150 7.52 2.12 -12.60
CA ALA A 150 8.13 3.21 -11.86
C ALA A 150 9.06 4.06 -12.75
N ILE A 151 9.83 3.43 -13.65
CA ILE A 151 10.68 4.12 -14.63
C ILE A 151 9.84 5.00 -15.56
N ASP A 152 8.71 4.49 -16.07
CA ASP A 152 7.81 5.25 -16.95
C ASP A 152 7.20 6.47 -16.25
N HIS A 153 7.04 6.39 -14.92
CA HIS A 153 6.60 7.51 -14.07
C HIS A 153 7.74 8.45 -13.61
N GLY A 154 8.99 8.15 -14.00
CA GLY A 154 10.17 8.96 -13.65
C GLY A 154 10.67 8.76 -12.24
N MET A 155 10.30 7.65 -11.60
CA MET A 155 10.77 7.29 -10.27
C MET A 155 12.25 6.89 -10.33
N GLN A 156 13.01 7.26 -9.30
CA GLN A 156 14.40 6.86 -9.15
C GLN A 156 14.51 5.80 -8.05
N LEU A 157 15.06 4.63 -8.39
CA LEU A 157 15.50 3.66 -7.38
C LEU A 157 16.66 4.27 -6.57
N LEU A 158 16.47 4.39 -5.26
CA LEU A 158 17.52 4.84 -4.33
C LEU A 158 18.40 3.68 -3.88
N GLY A 159 17.85 2.47 -3.82
CA GLY A 159 18.57 1.27 -3.45
C GLY A 159 17.70 0.23 -2.74
N ARG A 160 18.35 -0.85 -2.33
CA ARG A 160 17.82 -1.90 -1.47
C ARG A 160 18.47 -1.75 -0.10
N PHE A 161 17.66 -1.56 0.92
CA PHE A 161 18.10 -1.30 2.30
C PHE A 161 17.63 -2.42 3.22
N HIS A 162 18.44 -2.73 4.23
CA HIS A 162 17.92 -3.42 5.40
C HIS A 162 17.02 -2.43 6.17
N PRO A 163 15.85 -2.83 6.72
CA PRO A 163 14.95 -1.86 7.36
C PRO A 163 15.61 -1.02 8.44
N ALA A 164 16.51 -1.61 9.25
CA ALA A 164 17.28 -0.90 10.26
C ALA A 164 18.10 0.32 9.75
N GLU A 165 18.38 0.41 8.44
CA GLU A 165 19.08 1.54 7.82
C GLU A 165 18.14 2.70 7.43
N LEU A 166 16.82 2.47 7.48
CA LEU A 166 15.82 3.48 7.14
C LEU A 166 15.58 4.43 8.33
N ALA A 167 14.95 5.57 8.04
CA ALA A 167 14.47 6.47 9.09
C ALA A 167 13.18 5.93 9.73
N PRO A 168 12.92 6.21 11.02
CA PRO A 168 11.63 5.91 11.62
C PRO A 168 10.44 6.56 10.87
N PRO A 169 9.27 5.89 10.85
CA PRO A 169 8.97 4.57 11.40
C PRO A 169 9.31 3.41 10.44
N PHE A 170 9.88 3.71 9.25
CA PHE A 170 10.16 2.71 8.21
C PHE A 170 11.19 1.64 8.64
N ASN A 171 11.98 1.93 9.67
CA ASN A 171 12.94 0.99 10.23
C ASN A 171 12.37 -0.02 11.23
N GLU A 172 11.11 0.13 11.61
CA GLU A 172 10.46 -0.76 12.58
C GLU A 172 9.98 -2.08 11.97
N ILE A 173 9.88 -2.15 10.64
CA ILE A 173 9.49 -3.36 9.91
C ILE A 173 10.65 -4.35 9.96
N THR A 174 10.37 -5.62 10.30
CA THR A 174 11.44 -6.64 10.48
C THR A 174 11.55 -7.62 9.31
N LEU A 175 11.01 -7.24 8.14
CA LEU A 175 11.18 -7.98 6.89
C LEU A 175 12.62 -7.86 6.35
N LEU A 176 13.00 -8.73 5.41
CA LEU A 176 14.40 -8.90 4.98
C LEU A 176 15.04 -7.66 4.35
N ALA A 177 14.27 -6.88 3.59
CA ALA A 177 14.75 -5.67 2.93
C ALA A 177 13.60 -4.79 2.45
N ALA A 178 13.92 -3.53 2.16
CA ALA A 178 13.05 -2.59 1.47
C ALA A 178 13.74 -2.04 0.22
N TYR A 179 13.06 -2.09 -0.92
CA TYR A 179 13.44 -1.31 -2.10
C TYR A 179 12.78 0.07 -2.00
N VAL A 180 13.58 1.13 -2.12
CA VAL A 180 13.10 2.50 -1.94
C VAL A 180 13.19 3.26 -3.25
N TYR A 181 12.06 3.76 -3.72
CA TYR A 181 11.93 4.58 -4.92
C TYR A 181 11.56 6.00 -4.54
N ARG A 182 12.12 6.98 -5.23
CA ARG A 182 11.84 8.40 -5.02
C ARG A 182 11.14 8.98 -6.24
N ALA A 183 10.02 9.65 -6.00
CA ALA A 183 9.32 10.40 -7.03
C ALA A 183 10.10 11.66 -7.44
N PRO A 184 10.03 12.06 -8.71
CA PRO A 184 10.75 13.23 -9.21
C PRO A 184 10.27 14.51 -8.53
N THR A 185 11.14 15.51 -8.41
CA THR A 185 10.80 16.82 -7.81
C THR A 185 9.98 17.71 -8.75
N SER A 186 9.98 17.44 -10.05
CA SER A 186 9.25 18.17 -11.08
C SER A 186 8.46 17.21 -11.97
N PRO A 187 7.40 17.66 -12.67
CA PRO A 187 6.76 16.86 -13.71
C PRO A 187 7.78 16.46 -14.77
N LEU A 188 7.69 15.21 -15.26
CA LEU A 188 8.47 14.81 -16.42
C LEU A 188 8.11 15.72 -17.60
N PRO A 189 9.07 16.14 -18.44
CA PRO A 189 8.76 16.84 -19.68
C PRO A 189 7.80 15.96 -20.49
N ARG A 190 6.67 16.52 -20.94
CA ARG A 190 5.78 15.78 -21.86
C ARG A 190 6.58 15.38 -23.11
N PRO A 191 6.38 14.16 -23.65
CA PRO A 191 6.95 13.80 -24.94
C PRO A 191 6.56 14.87 -25.96
N LYS A 192 7.52 15.39 -26.72
CA LYS A 192 7.21 16.29 -27.82
C LYS A 192 6.43 15.48 -28.85
N THR A 193 5.16 15.77 -29.03
CA THR A 193 4.41 15.30 -30.18
C THR A 193 5.01 16.01 -31.39
N GLU A 194 5.80 15.29 -32.19
CA GLU A 194 6.15 15.79 -33.52
C GLU A 194 4.86 15.78 -34.35
N HIS A 195 4.55 16.94 -34.93
CA HIS A 195 3.32 17.24 -35.69
C HIS A 195 3.26 16.51 -37.02
#